data_AF-A0A9C9XBQ7-F1
#
_entry.id   AF-A0A9C9XBQ7-F1
#
_cell.length_a   1.000
_cell.length_b   1.000
_cell.length_c   1.000
_cell.angle_alpha   90.00
_cell.angle_beta   90.00
_cell.angle_gamma   90.00
#
_symmetry.space_group_name_H-M   'P 1'
#
loop_
_entity.id
_entity.type
_entity.pdbx_description
1 polymer ?
#
loop_
_entity_poly.entity_id
_entity_poly.type
_entity_poly.pdbx_seq_one_letter_code
_entity_poly.pdbx_strand_id
1 'polypeptide(L)' 'MARHEDKQCPRCQRLFECKCGSITLCHCSEFSLAPETQEVLRLRYDDCLCPLCLGELAAVEKPAGWVEP' A
#
# COMPACT_ATOMS: atom_id res chain seq x y z
N MET A 1 12.97 -5.70 -19.65
CA MET A 1 13.68 -5.01 -18.54
C MET A 1 12.66 -4.11 -17.85
N ALA A 2 11.97 -4.63 -16.83
CA ALA A 2 11.10 -3.78 -16.02
C ALA A 2 12.00 -2.90 -15.17
N ARG A 3 12.05 -1.60 -15.47
CA ARG A 3 12.74 -0.63 -14.61
C ARG A 3 11.91 -0.55 -13.35
N HIS A 4 12.32 -1.33 -12.35
CA HIS A 4 11.84 -1.17 -11.00
C HIS A 4 12.22 0.24 -10.55
N GLU A 5 11.22 1.06 -10.29
CA GLU A 5 11.43 2.44 -9.85
C GLU A 5 11.45 2.42 -8.32
N ASP A 6 12.62 2.70 -7.75
CA ASP A 6 12.76 2.96 -6.33
C ASP A 6 12.02 4.27 -6.02
N LYS A 7 10.79 4.13 -5.52
CA LYS A 7 9.99 5.27 -5.09
C LYS A 7 10.18 5.49 -3.61
N GLN A 8 10.13 6.76 -3.21
CA GLN A 8 10.16 7.12 -1.81
C GLN A 8 8.73 7.24 -1.28
N CYS A 9 8.41 6.44 -0.26
CA CYS A 9 7.09 6.44 0.33
C CYS A 9 6.80 7.81 0.97
N PRO A 10 5.74 8.53 0.60
CA PRO A 10 5.45 9.86 1.17
C PRO A 10 5.06 9.82 2.65
N ARG A 11 4.70 8.65 3.18
CA ARG A 11 4.30 8.47 4.59
C ARG A 11 5.47 8.21 5.54
N CYS A 12 6.37 7.30 5.18
CA CYS A 12 7.50 6.90 6.04
C CYS A 12 8.87 7.32 5.49
N GLN A 13 8.89 7.97 4.32
CA GLN A 13 10.08 8.41 3.59
C GLN A 13 11.09 7.29 3.29
N ARG A 14 10.66 6.03 3.34
CA ARG A 14 11.49 4.87 2.99
C ARG A 14 11.50 4.69 1.47
N LEU A 15 12.67 4.40 0.92
CA LEU A 15 12.79 3.90 -0.45
C LEU A 15 12.22 2.49 -0.51
N PHE A 16 11.39 2.24 -1.50
CA PHE A 16 10.83 0.93 -1.78
C PHE A 16 10.69 0.72 -3.28
N GLU A 17 10.76 -0.54 -3.67
CA GLU A 17 10.56 -0.94 -5.05
C GLU A 17 9.06 -0.85 -5.41
N CYS A 18 8.70 0.15 -6.21
CA CYS A 18 7.33 0.29 -6.68
C CYS A 18 7.13 -0.47 -7.99
N LYS A 19 6.27 -1.49 -7.96
CA LYS A 19 5.87 -2.26 -9.15
C LYS A 19 4.59 -1.72 -9.79
N CYS A 20 4.27 -0.42 -9.65
CA CYS A 20 3.04 0.16 -10.22
C CYS A 20 2.96 0.04 -11.75
N GLY A 21 4.11 -0.12 -12.44
CA GLY A 21 4.17 -0.43 -13.87
C GLY A 21 3.51 -1.76 -14.26
N SER A 22 3.17 -2.61 -13.28
CA SER A 22 2.32 -3.78 -13.46
C SER A 22 1.32 -3.81 -12.31
N ILE A 23 0.12 -3.26 -12.52
CA ILE A 23 -0.94 -3.15 -11.50
C ILE A 23 -1.26 -4.50 -10.84
N THR A 24 -1.10 -5.60 -11.57
CA THR A 24 -1.28 -6.98 -11.09
C THR A 24 -0.21 -7.45 -10.11
N LEU A 25 0.95 -6.78 -10.08
CA LEU A 25 2.07 -7.05 -9.18
C LEU A 25 2.27 -5.90 -8.17
N CYS A 26 1.33 -4.96 -8.12
CA CYS A 26 1.42 -3.85 -7.20
C CYS A 26 1.18 -4.35 -5.77
N HIS A 27 1.99 -3.91 -4.81
CA HIS A 27 1.73 -4.19 -3.40
C HIS A 27 0.31 -3.74 -2.99
N CYS A 28 -0.21 -2.66 -3.58
CA CYS A 28 -1.59 -2.21 -3.33
C CYS A 28 -2.67 -3.25 -3.68
N SER A 29 -2.41 -4.19 -4.59
CA SER A 29 -3.33 -5.30 -4.91
C SER A 29 -3.15 -6.53 -4.02
N GLU A 30 -2.03 -6.65 -3.29
CA GLU A 30 -1.86 -7.67 -2.25
C GLU A 30 -2.61 -7.30 -0.96
N PHE A 31 -2.72 -6.00 -0.64
CA PHE A 31 -3.42 -5.53 0.55
C PHE A 31 -4.89 -5.19 0.22
N SER A 32 -5.82 -5.94 0.82
CA SER A 32 -7.25 -5.60 0.80
C SER A 32 -7.54 -4.51 1.83
N LEU A 33 -7.52 -3.25 1.39
CA LEU A 33 -7.96 -2.09 2.18
C LEU A 33 -9.44 -1.80 1.91
N ALA A 34 -10.13 -1.17 2.85
CA ALA A 34 -11.51 -0.75 2.62
C ALA A 34 -11.56 0.36 1.56
N PRO A 35 -12.66 0.47 0.79
CA PRO A 35 -12.80 1.48 -0.25
C PRO A 35 -12.68 2.91 0.31
N GLU A 36 -13.18 3.16 1.52
CA GLU A 36 -13.04 4.43 2.21
C GLU A 36 -11.58 4.81 2.45
N THR A 37 -10.77 3.87 2.92
CA THR A 37 -9.34 4.08 3.13
C THR A 37 -8.61 4.24 1.81
N GLN A 38 -8.92 3.44 0.78
CA GLN A 38 -8.33 3.64 -0.55
C GLN A 38 -8.60 5.04 -1.11
N GLU A 39 -9.80 5.57 -0.91
CA GLU A 39 -10.16 6.92 -1.34
C GLU A 39 -9.39 7.99 -0.55
N VAL A 40 -9.32 7.84 0.78
CA VAL A 40 -8.50 8.73 1.62
C VAL A 40 -7.03 8.70 1.20
N LEU A 41 -6.48 7.52 0.89
CA LEU A 41 -5.09 7.40 0.45
C LEU A 41 -4.87 8.09 -0.89
N ARG A 42 -5.79 7.96 -1.85
CA ARG A 42 -5.73 8.69 -3.13
C ARG A 42 -5.82 10.21 -2.95
N LEU A 43 -6.61 10.69 -2.00
CA LEU A 43 -6.76 12.12 -1.73
C LEU A 43 -5.56 12.70 -0.96
N ARG A 44 -4.88 11.86 -0.16
CA ARG A 44 -3.83 12.29 0.77
C ARG A 44 -2.43 12.05 0.23
N TYR A 45 -2.27 11.06 -0.64
CA TYR A 45 -1.00 10.69 -1.24
C TYR A 45 -1.18 10.59 -2.77
N ASP A 46 -0.46 11.45 -3.49
CA ASP A 46 -0.39 11.42 -4.96
C ASP A 46 0.51 10.28 -5.47
N ASP A 47 1.26 9.64 -4.57
CA ASP A 47 2.26 8.64 -4.90
C ASP A 47 2.05 7.31 -4.16
N CYS A 48 2.75 6.28 -4.62
CA CYS A 48 2.58 4.93 -4.09
C CYS A 48 3.12 4.80 -2.64
N LEU A 49 2.41 4.05 -1.81
CA LEU A 49 2.84 3.71 -0.45
C LEU A 49 3.62 2.39 -0.45
N CYS A 50 4.59 2.31 0.45
CA CYS A 50 5.35 1.06 0.62
C CYS A 50 4.48 -0.03 1.26
N PRO A 51 4.81 -1.32 1.03
CA PRO A 51 4.07 -2.45 1.61
C PRO A 51 3.99 -2.41 3.14
N LEU A 52 5.01 -1.84 3.81
CA LEU A 52 4.97 -1.64 5.27
C LEU A 52 3.82 -0.72 5.69
N CYS A 53 3.70 0.45 5.06
CA CYS A 53 2.65 1.41 5.38
C CYS A 53 1.25 0.88 5.01
N LEU A 54 1.13 0.15 3.89
CA LEU A 54 -0.12 -0.49 3.48
C LEU A 54 -0.52 -1.59 4.46
N GLY A 55 0.42 -2.42 4.91
CA GLY A 55 0.17 -3.43 5.94
C GLY A 55 -0.25 -2.82 7.28
N GLU A 56 0.37 -1.71 7.70
CA GLU A 56 -0.07 -0.98 8.88
C GLU A 56 -1.49 -0.42 8.73
N LEU A 57 -1.87 0.07 7.54
CA LEU A 57 -3.24 0.54 7.29
C LEU A 57 -4.23 -0.61 7.35
N ALA A 58 -3.91 -1.74 6.69
CA ALA A 58 -4.75 -2.93 6.75
C ALA A 58 -4.89 -3.47 8.17
N ALA A 59 -3.83 -3.38 8.99
CA ALA A 59 -3.85 -3.77 10.40
C ALA A 59 -4.67 -2.79 11.27
N VAL A 60 -4.63 -1.49 10.98
CA VAL A 60 -5.42 -0.46 11.69
C VAL A 60 -6.89 -0.51 11.31
N GLU A 61 -7.21 -0.77 10.03
CA GLU A 61 -8.59 -0.90 9.53
C GLU A 61 -9.31 -2.12 10.08
N LYS A 62 -8.57 -3.18 10.37
CA LYS A 62 -9.14 -4.41 10.89
C LYS A 62 -9.28 -4.25 12.41
N PRO A 63 -10.48 -4.05 12.97
CA PRO A 63 -10.65 -4.09 14.42
C PRO A 63 -10.09 -5.43 14.90
N ALA A 64 -9.28 -5.38 15.97
CA ALA A 64 -8.67 -6.54 16.60
C ALA A 64 -9.72 -7.66 16.80
N GLY A 65 -9.76 -8.61 15.88
CA GLY A 65 -10.89 -9.54 15.80
C GLY A 65 -10.81 -10.56 14.67
N TRP A 66 -9.62 -10.81 14.13
CA TRP A 66 -9.44 -11.94 13.21
C TRP A 66 -8.92 -13.12 14.01
N VAL A 67 -9.89 -13.93 14.39
CA VAL A 67 -9.72 -15.34 14.73
C VAL A 67 -9.56 -16.10 13.41
N GLU A 68 -8.41 -16.76 13.23
CA GLU A 68 -8.12 -17.71 12.15
C GLU A 68 -8.81 -19.06 12.48
N PRO A 69 -9.25 -19.88 11.50
CA PRO A 69 -9.84 -21.20 11.73
C PRO A 69 -8.88 -22.27 12.25
#